data_AF-A4SLA0-F1
#
_entry.id   AF-A4SLA0-F1
#
_cell.length_a   1.000
_cell.length_b   1.000
_cell.length_c   1.000
_cell.angle_alpha   90.00
_cell.angle_beta   90.00
_cell.angle_gamma   90.00
#
_symmetry.space_group_name_H-M   'P 1'
#
loop_
_entity.id
_entity.type
_entity.pdbx_description
1 polymer ?
#
loop_
_entity_poly.entity_id
_entity_poly.type
_entity_poly.pdbx_seq_one_letter_code
_entity_poly.pdbx_strand_id
1 'polypeptide(L)'
;MSSPGQRHKQRVQAMQGAQQAASSGMASGAVADSLHLQMIALEQDIVRLRKLARIGDRVNMKRDELMPKYRPYVARYLAAVAESGQPYQNELFQRLIIWAFDVGDFDAGIAWAELAIAQGQRTPNNIKRDWAHFVADTVLEWAEKQAAEGHAVEPWFSRVFDKVRNDWRLNERLTAKWFKAAGCLLLRDHDGQPRPSAVGDSATLEQADHWLAQADQLHGKVGVGTLRQKIAMRLRVLNPEQ
;
A
#
# COMPACT_ATOMS: atom_id res chain seq x y z
N MET A 1 44.02 17.47 -10.20
CA MET A 1 44.01 17.01 -8.80
C MET A 1 43.62 18.18 -7.91
N SER A 2 42.50 18.11 -7.19
CA SER A 2 42.03 19.19 -6.31
C SER A 2 42.85 19.25 -5.01
N SER A 3 43.25 20.47 -4.62
CA SER A 3 44.16 20.69 -3.49
C SER A 3 43.50 20.39 -2.12
N PRO A 4 44.28 20.13 -1.06
CA PRO A 4 43.74 19.88 0.27
C PRO A 4 42.82 21.00 0.78
N GLY A 5 43.15 22.25 0.47
CA GLY A 5 42.33 23.42 0.80
C GLY A 5 41.01 23.47 0.02
N GLN A 6 41.01 23.08 -1.27
CA GLN A 6 39.79 22.99 -2.07
C GLN A 6 38.86 21.87 -1.56
N ARG A 7 39.42 20.73 -1.15
CA ARG A 7 38.66 19.62 -0.55
C ARG A 7 38.06 20.00 0.80
N HIS A 8 38.81 20.72 1.63
CA HIS A 8 38.30 21.24 2.89
C HIS A 8 37.16 22.25 2.68
N LYS A 9 37.34 23.19 1.74
CA LYS A 9 36.32 24.19 1.40
C LYS A 9 35.04 23.55 0.84
N GLN A 10 35.16 22.53 -0.02
CA GLN A 10 34.03 21.74 -0.51
C GLN A 10 33.34 20.97 0.61
N ARG A 11 34.10 20.37 1.55
CA ARG A 11 33.54 19.64 2.69
C ARG A 11 32.76 20.57 3.63
N VAL A 12 33.29 21.76 3.90
CA VAL A 12 32.64 22.77 4.76
C VAL A 12 31.39 23.34 4.08
N GLN A 13 31.45 23.65 2.77
CA GLN A 13 30.27 24.08 2.01
C GLN A 13 29.19 23.00 1.94
N ALA A 14 29.57 21.73 1.79
CA ALA A 14 28.62 20.61 1.80
C ALA A 14 27.95 20.43 3.17
N MET A 15 28.69 20.58 4.27
CA MET A 15 28.13 20.53 5.63
C MET A 15 27.18 21.70 5.91
N GLN A 16 27.54 22.92 5.49
CA GLN A 16 26.70 24.11 5.64
C GLN A 16 25.43 24.02 4.78
N GLY A 17 25.54 23.54 3.53
CA GLY A 17 24.40 23.28 2.66
C GLY A 17 23.47 22.19 3.21
N ALA A 18 24.02 21.15 3.83
CA ALA A 18 23.23 20.11 4.51
C ALA A 18 22.49 20.66 5.74
N GLN A 19 23.10 21.57 6.51
CA GLN A 19 22.44 22.25 7.64
C GLN A 19 21.35 23.24 7.20
N GLN A 20 21.54 23.95 6.09
CA GLN A 20 20.50 24.81 5.52
C GLN A 20 19.35 24.01 4.90
N ALA A 21 19.63 22.89 4.22
CA ALA A 21 18.60 21.99 3.69
C ALA A 21 17.82 21.27 4.79
N ALA A 22 18.47 20.92 5.91
CA ALA A 22 17.84 20.33 7.07
C ALA A 22 16.91 21.31 7.84
N SER A 23 17.14 22.62 7.72
CA SER A 23 16.35 23.66 8.40
C SER A 23 15.27 24.29 7.53
N SER A 24 15.44 24.32 6.20
CA SER A 24 14.50 24.96 5.27
C SER A 24 13.72 23.98 4.38
N GLY A 25 14.08 22.70 4.35
CA GLY A 25 13.45 21.70 3.49
C GLY A 25 13.76 21.84 2.00
N MET A 26 14.45 22.90 1.57
CA MET A 26 14.87 23.11 0.19
C MET A 26 16.39 23.22 0.10
N ALA A 27 17.02 22.24 -0.54
CA ALA A 27 18.39 22.35 -1.00
C ALA A 27 18.39 23.07 -2.37
N SER A 28 19.29 24.04 -2.56
CA SER A 28 19.53 24.67 -3.86
C SER A 28 20.89 24.27 -4.44
N GLY A 29 20.96 24.02 -5.75
CA GLY A 29 22.20 23.74 -6.49
C GLY A 29 22.69 22.28 -6.42
N ALA A 30 23.97 22.04 -6.72
CA ALA A 30 24.58 20.70 -6.80
C ALA A 30 24.48 19.85 -5.52
N VAL A 31 24.19 20.48 -4.38
CA VAL A 31 23.97 19.83 -3.07
C VAL A 31 22.57 19.21 -2.98
N ALA A 32 21.58 19.76 -3.69
CA ALA A 32 20.22 19.23 -3.80
C ALA A 32 20.15 17.96 -4.66
N ASP A 33 21.08 17.83 -5.60
CA ASP A 33 21.10 16.76 -6.61
C ASP A 33 21.92 15.55 -6.19
N SER A 34 22.65 15.62 -5.07
CA SER A 34 23.39 14.47 -4.59
C SER A 34 22.44 13.47 -3.94
N LEU A 35 22.04 12.44 -4.69
CA LEU A 35 21.29 11.28 -4.19
C LEU A 35 21.89 10.74 -2.88
N HIS A 36 23.22 10.76 -2.76
CA HIS A 36 23.94 10.32 -1.56
C HIS A 36 23.60 11.17 -0.32
N LEU A 37 23.49 12.50 -0.45
CA LEU A 37 23.09 13.36 0.67
C LEU A 37 21.63 13.14 1.07
N GLN A 38 20.77 12.86 0.09
CA GLN A 38 19.36 12.55 0.36
C GLN A 38 19.22 11.23 1.13
N MET A 39 20.04 10.21 0.81
CA MET A 39 20.09 8.94 1.53
C MET A 39 20.56 9.12 2.98
N ILE A 40 21.62 9.90 3.22
CA ILE A 40 22.09 10.22 4.59
C ILE A 40 20.98 10.91 5.40
N ALA A 41 20.30 11.89 4.79
CA ALA A 41 19.19 12.58 5.45
C ALA A 41 18.04 11.60 5.78
N LEU A 42 17.71 10.70 4.85
CA LEU A 42 16.68 9.69 5.04
C LEU A 42 17.02 8.76 6.21
N GLU A 43 18.27 8.29 6.31
CA GLU A 43 18.72 7.45 7.41
C GLU A 43 18.55 8.14 8.77
N GLN A 44 18.94 9.42 8.86
CA GLN A 44 18.77 10.22 10.08
C GLN A 44 17.30 10.37 10.46
N ASP A 45 16.42 10.63 9.49
CA ASP A 45 14.98 10.74 9.73
C ASP A 45 14.35 9.40 10.11
N ILE A 46 14.81 8.27 9.54
CA ILE A 46 14.37 6.93 9.96
C ILE A 46 14.79 6.66 11.41
N VAL A 47 16.00 7.06 11.81
CA VAL A 47 16.45 6.94 13.21
C VAL A 47 15.58 7.78 14.13
N ARG A 48 15.25 9.02 13.75
CA ARG A 48 14.37 9.90 14.53
C ARG A 48 12.96 9.31 14.64
N LEU A 49 12.41 8.82 13.54
CA LEU A 49 11.11 8.16 13.50
C LEU A 49 11.07 6.93 14.43
N ARG A 50 12.12 6.12 14.46
CA ARG A 50 12.22 4.93 15.32
C ARG A 50 12.32 5.27 16.82
N LYS A 51 12.80 6.46 17.19
CA LYS A 51 12.88 6.90 18.59
C LYS A 51 11.51 7.26 19.19
N LEU A 52 10.50 7.50 18.35
CA LEU A 52 9.14 7.77 18.81
C LEU A 52 8.48 6.48 19.31
N ALA A 53 8.02 6.52 20.56
CA ALA A 53 7.43 5.36 21.24
C ALA A 53 6.04 4.99 20.68
N ARG A 54 5.18 6.00 20.45
CA ARG A 54 3.78 5.77 20.02
C ARG A 54 3.69 5.60 18.51
N ILE A 55 2.85 4.67 18.08
CA ILE A 55 2.55 4.47 16.64
C ILE A 55 1.94 5.74 16.04
N GLY A 56 1.00 6.38 16.74
CA GLY A 56 0.37 7.62 16.29
C GLY A 56 1.37 8.74 16.01
N ASP A 57 2.32 8.98 16.91
CA ASP A 57 3.36 10.00 16.73
C ASP A 57 4.23 9.70 15.50
N ARG A 58 4.53 8.42 15.25
CA ARG A 58 5.25 7.99 14.03
C ARG A 58 4.44 8.25 12.77
N VAL A 59 3.13 8.01 12.81
CA VAL A 59 2.23 8.27 11.69
C VAL A 59 2.15 9.77 11.41
N ASN A 60 1.99 10.60 12.44
CA ASN A 60 1.93 12.06 12.30
C ASN A 60 3.24 12.62 11.74
N MET A 61 4.39 12.19 12.27
CA MET A 61 5.70 12.59 11.75
C MET A 61 5.89 12.22 10.27
N LYS A 62 5.45 11.02 9.85
CA LYS A 62 5.46 10.63 8.43
C LYS A 62 4.60 11.56 7.60
N ARG A 63 3.36 11.82 8.04
CA ARG A 63 2.36 12.61 7.30
C ARG A 63 2.74 14.09 7.18
N ASP A 64 3.12 14.69 8.30
CA ASP A 64 3.17 16.14 8.44
C ASP A 64 4.57 16.70 8.14
N GLU A 65 5.61 15.88 8.27
CA GLU A 65 7.00 16.33 8.12
C GLU A 65 7.74 15.56 7.01
N LEU A 66 7.81 14.23 7.12
CA LEU A 66 8.71 13.45 6.26
C LEU A 66 8.18 13.32 4.83
N MET A 67 6.90 13.00 4.65
CA MET A 67 6.31 12.90 3.30
C MET A 67 6.39 14.24 2.54
N PRO A 68 6.01 15.40 3.12
CA PRO A 68 6.18 16.70 2.46
C PRO A 68 7.63 16.98 2.09
N LYS A 69 8.59 16.68 2.98
CA LYS A 69 10.02 16.84 2.72
C LYS A 69 10.51 16.02 1.52
N TYR A 70 10.08 14.76 1.42
CA TYR A 70 10.63 13.83 0.43
C TYR A 70 9.87 13.73 -0.89
N ARG A 71 8.59 14.14 -0.93
CA ARG A 71 7.74 14.12 -2.13
C ARG A 71 8.36 14.83 -3.34
N PRO A 72 8.99 16.02 -3.21
CA PRO A 72 9.62 16.70 -4.35
C PRO A 72 10.72 15.86 -5.02
N TYR A 73 11.51 15.12 -4.25
CA TYR A 73 12.59 14.27 -4.78
C TYR A 73 12.03 13.06 -5.55
N VAL A 74 10.97 12.44 -5.03
CA VAL A 74 10.28 11.35 -5.73
C VAL A 74 9.59 11.85 -7.01
N ALA A 75 8.99 13.04 -6.98
CA ALA A 75 8.39 13.64 -8.18
C ALA A 75 9.43 13.87 -9.28
N ARG A 76 10.63 14.37 -8.93
CA ARG A 76 11.75 14.52 -9.87
C ARG A 76 12.21 13.19 -10.44
N TYR A 77 12.31 12.16 -9.60
CA TYR A 77 12.63 10.80 -10.05
C TYR A 77 11.60 10.29 -11.07
N LEU A 78 10.31 10.38 -10.75
CA LEU A 78 9.24 9.91 -11.63
C LEU A 78 9.20 10.68 -12.96
N ALA A 79 9.41 12.00 -12.93
CA ALA A 79 9.51 12.82 -14.14
C ALA A 79 10.69 12.38 -15.02
N ALA A 80 11.88 12.19 -14.43
CA ALA A 80 13.05 11.73 -15.16
C ALA A 80 12.86 10.34 -15.78
N VAL A 81 12.17 9.42 -15.09
CA VAL A 81 11.83 8.10 -15.64
C VAL A 81 10.80 8.22 -16.76
N ALA A 82 9.82 9.11 -16.66
CA ALA A 82 8.85 9.34 -17.72
C ALA A 82 9.51 9.92 -18.99
N GLU A 83 10.50 10.81 -18.85
CA GLU A 83 11.24 11.40 -19.96
C GLU A 83 12.23 10.42 -20.61
N SER A 84 12.98 9.67 -19.78
CA SER A 84 14.06 8.79 -20.27
C SER A 84 13.60 7.37 -20.61
N GLY A 85 12.49 6.91 -20.03
CA GLY A 85 12.04 5.51 -20.09
C GLY A 85 12.92 4.52 -19.34
N GLN A 86 13.89 4.98 -18.54
CA GLN A 86 14.90 4.15 -17.88
C GLN A 86 14.76 4.21 -16.35
N PRO A 87 13.97 3.32 -15.73
CA PRO A 87 13.88 3.27 -14.27
C PRO A 87 15.17 2.78 -13.62
N TYR A 88 15.48 3.30 -12.45
CA TYR A 88 16.55 2.82 -11.57
C TYR A 88 16.02 2.61 -10.15
N GLN A 89 16.65 1.73 -9.36
CA GLN A 89 16.21 1.47 -8.00
C GLN A 89 16.29 2.74 -7.15
N ASN A 90 15.16 3.18 -6.61
CA ASN A 90 15.08 4.43 -5.85
C ASN A 90 14.52 4.17 -4.45
N GLU A 91 15.41 4.12 -3.45
CA GLU A 91 15.04 3.82 -2.07
C GLU A 91 14.08 4.84 -1.44
N LEU A 92 14.16 6.11 -1.85
CA LEU A 92 13.23 7.14 -1.39
C LEU A 92 11.82 6.88 -1.92
N PHE A 93 11.69 6.57 -3.21
CA PHE A 93 10.41 6.22 -3.81
C PHE A 93 9.81 4.99 -3.13
N GLN A 94 10.61 3.94 -2.97
CA GLN A 94 10.21 2.71 -2.28
C GLN A 94 9.74 3.02 -0.84
N ARG A 95 10.44 3.88 -0.11
CA ARG A 95 10.06 4.27 1.25
C ARG A 95 8.75 5.05 1.28
N LEU A 96 8.55 5.97 0.34
CA LEU A 96 7.36 6.81 0.30
C LEU A 96 6.10 6.02 -0.01
N ILE A 97 6.18 4.94 -0.78
CA ILE A 97 5.07 3.99 -0.96
C ILE A 97 4.64 3.42 0.38
N ILE A 98 5.58 2.89 1.17
CA ILE A 98 5.27 2.31 2.49
C ILE A 98 4.64 3.37 3.41
N TRP A 99 5.22 4.57 3.44
CA TRP A 99 4.70 5.63 4.27
C TRP A 99 3.31 6.12 3.85
N ALA A 100 2.97 6.08 2.56
CA ALA A 100 1.63 6.40 2.09
C ALA A 100 0.59 5.46 2.72
N PHE A 101 0.85 4.14 2.75
CA PHE A 101 -0.02 3.19 3.46
C PHE A 101 -0.02 3.43 4.97
N ASP A 102 1.15 3.67 5.58
CA ASP A 102 1.25 3.93 7.03
C ASP A 102 0.39 5.13 7.49
N VAL A 103 0.23 6.15 6.64
CA VAL A 103 -0.55 7.36 6.96
C VAL A 103 -2.00 7.31 6.47
N GLY A 104 -2.38 6.23 5.78
CA GLY A 104 -3.72 6.04 5.21
C GLY A 104 -3.97 6.76 3.87
N ASP A 105 -2.92 7.23 3.18
CA ASP A 105 -3.02 7.79 1.83
C ASP A 105 -2.99 6.64 0.80
N PHE A 106 -4.08 5.88 0.75
CA PHE A 106 -4.21 4.70 -0.12
C PHE A 106 -4.23 5.05 -1.60
N ASP A 107 -4.74 6.22 -1.98
CA ASP A 107 -4.74 6.66 -3.38
C ASP A 107 -3.31 6.80 -3.92
N ALA A 108 -2.45 7.52 -3.18
CA ALA A 108 -1.04 7.63 -3.54
C ALA A 108 -0.31 6.29 -3.37
N GLY A 109 -0.57 5.56 -2.29
CA GLY A 109 0.08 4.29 -2.00
C GLY A 109 -0.14 3.24 -3.10
N ILE A 110 -1.38 3.04 -3.53
CA ILE A 110 -1.73 2.09 -4.59
C ILE A 110 -1.14 2.57 -5.93
N ALA A 111 -1.33 3.84 -6.30
CA ALA A 111 -0.83 4.37 -7.57
C ALA A 111 0.70 4.27 -7.67
N TRP A 112 1.42 4.61 -6.61
CA TRP A 112 2.88 4.49 -6.59
C TRP A 112 3.35 3.05 -6.55
N ALA A 113 2.64 2.14 -5.88
CA ALA A 113 2.98 0.72 -5.91
C ALA A 113 2.79 0.10 -7.31
N GLU A 114 1.75 0.48 -8.05
CA GLU A 114 1.56 0.07 -9.44
C GLU A 114 2.72 0.55 -10.32
N LEU A 115 3.14 1.81 -10.17
CA LEU A 115 4.34 2.34 -10.84
C LEU A 115 5.60 1.57 -10.43
N ALA A 116 5.75 1.24 -9.16
CA ALA A 116 6.89 0.49 -8.65
C ALA A 116 6.96 -0.93 -9.25
N ILE A 117 5.81 -1.61 -9.39
CA ILE A 117 5.71 -2.90 -10.07
C ILE A 117 6.11 -2.76 -11.54
N ALA A 118 5.55 -1.78 -12.26
CA ALA A 118 5.85 -1.55 -13.67
C ALA A 118 7.32 -1.20 -13.93
N GLN A 119 7.95 -0.47 -13.00
CA GLN A 119 9.37 -0.09 -13.07
C GLN A 119 10.33 -1.18 -12.57
N GLY A 120 9.83 -2.32 -12.08
CA GLY A 120 10.67 -3.37 -11.49
C GLY A 120 11.39 -2.93 -10.21
N GLN A 121 10.82 -2.00 -9.45
CA GLN A 121 11.34 -1.59 -8.14
C GLN A 121 11.25 -2.77 -7.17
N ARG A 122 12.25 -2.88 -6.30
CA ARG A 122 12.23 -3.82 -5.18
C ARG A 122 11.55 -3.17 -3.99
N THR A 123 10.95 -4.00 -3.13
CA THR A 123 10.53 -3.56 -1.81
C THR A 123 11.78 -3.30 -0.94
N PRO A 124 11.69 -2.41 0.07
CA PRO A 124 12.79 -2.19 1.01
C PRO A 124 13.26 -3.50 1.66
N ASN A 125 14.55 -3.62 1.95
CA ASN A 125 15.18 -4.86 2.47
C ASN A 125 14.51 -5.47 3.71
N ASN A 126 13.81 -4.66 4.52
CA ASN A 126 13.10 -5.13 5.71
C ASN A 126 11.71 -5.73 5.40
N ILE A 127 11.26 -5.69 4.15
CA ILE A 127 10.00 -6.25 3.66
C ILE A 127 10.34 -7.42 2.76
N LYS A 128 9.92 -8.63 3.16
CA LYS A 128 10.23 -9.86 2.43
C LYS A 128 9.34 -10.09 1.20
N ARG A 129 8.17 -9.44 1.16
CA ARG A 129 7.19 -9.57 0.09
C ARG A 129 7.51 -8.61 -1.05
N ASP A 130 7.15 -8.97 -2.29
CA ASP A 130 7.15 -8.02 -3.40
C ASP A 130 6.01 -6.97 -3.24
N TRP A 131 5.98 -5.98 -4.14
CA TRP A 131 5.00 -4.90 -4.08
C TRP A 131 3.55 -5.38 -4.21
N ALA A 132 3.27 -6.35 -5.09
CA ALA A 132 1.91 -6.85 -5.29
C ALA A 132 1.40 -7.54 -4.02
N HIS A 133 2.21 -8.41 -3.42
CA HIS A 133 1.89 -9.06 -2.14
C HIS A 133 1.77 -8.05 -1.00
N PHE A 134 2.69 -7.09 -0.91
CA PHE A 134 2.66 -6.07 0.13
C PHE A 134 1.37 -5.24 0.07
N VAL A 135 0.98 -4.75 -1.10
CA VAL A 135 -0.25 -3.95 -1.24
C VAL A 135 -1.49 -4.81 -0.99
N ALA A 136 -1.53 -6.02 -1.54
CA ALA A 136 -2.65 -6.93 -1.37
C ALA A 136 -2.86 -7.34 0.10
N ASP A 137 -1.80 -7.62 0.86
CA ASP A 137 -1.93 -7.89 2.30
C ASP A 137 -2.39 -6.63 3.06
N THR A 138 -1.75 -5.47 2.78
CA THR A 138 -2.00 -4.22 3.52
C THR A 138 -3.42 -3.70 3.33
N VAL A 139 -3.91 -3.67 2.09
CA VAL A 139 -5.25 -3.17 1.78
C VAL A 139 -6.33 -4.15 2.27
N LEU A 140 -6.07 -5.46 2.20
CA LEU A 140 -7.00 -6.44 2.73
C LEU A 140 -7.13 -6.35 4.25
N GLU A 141 -6.02 -6.24 4.98
CA GLU A 141 -6.03 -6.07 6.44
C GLU A 141 -6.79 -4.80 6.85
N TRP A 142 -6.55 -3.69 6.14
CA TRP A 142 -7.31 -2.46 6.35
C TRP A 142 -8.81 -2.64 6.07
N ALA A 143 -9.16 -3.26 4.93
CA ALA A 143 -10.55 -3.45 4.52
C ALA A 143 -11.31 -4.36 5.48
N GLU A 144 -10.71 -5.46 5.95
CA GLU A 144 -11.30 -6.35 6.94
C GLU A 144 -11.57 -5.61 8.26
N LYS A 145 -10.63 -4.77 8.71
CA LYS A 145 -10.81 -3.95 9.92
C LYS A 145 -11.95 -2.94 9.74
N GLN A 146 -11.95 -2.19 8.64
CA GLN A 146 -12.99 -1.19 8.37
C GLN A 146 -14.37 -1.84 8.20
N ALA A 147 -14.44 -2.97 7.50
CA ALA A 147 -15.68 -3.72 7.34
C ALA A 147 -16.24 -4.18 8.69
N ALA A 148 -15.40 -4.70 9.59
CA ALA A 148 -15.81 -5.12 10.93
C ALA A 148 -16.31 -3.97 11.83
N GLU A 149 -15.92 -2.73 11.53
CA GLU A 149 -16.40 -1.50 12.18
C GLU A 149 -17.65 -0.92 11.46
N GLY A 150 -18.17 -1.59 10.42
CA GLY A 150 -19.30 -1.12 9.62
C GLY A 150 -18.96 0.01 8.64
N HIS A 151 -17.68 0.36 8.49
CA HIS A 151 -17.23 1.43 7.60
C HIS A 151 -17.20 0.99 6.13
N ALA A 152 -17.20 1.98 5.24
CA ALA A 152 -16.98 1.76 3.81
C ALA A 152 -15.51 1.37 3.55
N VAL A 153 -15.32 0.46 2.59
CA VAL A 153 -13.99 -0.01 2.15
C VAL A 153 -13.63 0.43 0.73
N GLU A 154 -14.57 1.09 0.06
CA GLU A 154 -14.41 1.57 -1.31
C GLU A 154 -13.82 2.98 -1.34
N PRO A 155 -13.07 3.33 -2.40
CA PRO A 155 -12.87 2.57 -3.65
C PRO A 155 -11.69 1.59 -3.65
N TRP A 156 -10.92 1.54 -2.56
CA TRP A 156 -9.62 0.87 -2.55
C TRP A 156 -9.73 -0.65 -2.56
N PHE A 157 -10.76 -1.21 -1.92
CA PHE A 157 -11.00 -2.65 -1.97
C PHE A 157 -11.22 -3.12 -3.41
N SER A 158 -12.19 -2.54 -4.13
CA SER A 158 -12.48 -2.97 -5.51
C SER A 158 -11.29 -2.73 -6.44
N ARG A 159 -10.60 -1.59 -6.33
CA ARG A 159 -9.42 -1.29 -7.14
C ARG A 159 -8.33 -2.35 -6.99
N VAL A 160 -8.00 -2.74 -5.76
CA VAL A 160 -6.98 -3.77 -5.53
C VAL A 160 -7.49 -5.16 -5.86
N PHE A 161 -8.77 -5.46 -5.60
CA PHE A 161 -9.36 -6.74 -5.96
C PHE A 161 -9.32 -6.99 -7.48
N ASP A 162 -9.55 -5.96 -8.29
CA ASP A 162 -9.38 -6.05 -9.75
C ASP A 162 -7.95 -6.44 -10.15
N LYS A 163 -6.95 -5.89 -9.46
CA LYS A 163 -5.54 -6.27 -9.68
C LYS A 163 -5.26 -7.70 -9.23
N VAL A 164 -5.76 -8.11 -8.06
CA VAL A 164 -5.60 -9.47 -7.53
C VAL A 164 -6.19 -10.53 -8.46
N ARG A 165 -7.33 -10.23 -9.09
CA ARG A 165 -8.02 -11.17 -9.98
C ARG A 165 -7.40 -11.28 -11.37
N ASN A 166 -6.94 -10.15 -11.92
CA ASN A 166 -6.63 -10.07 -13.35
C ASN A 166 -5.14 -9.91 -13.66
N ASP A 167 -4.38 -9.26 -12.76
CA ASP A 167 -3.03 -8.78 -13.08
C ASP A 167 -1.94 -9.40 -12.19
N TRP A 168 -2.16 -9.43 -10.88
CA TRP A 168 -1.14 -9.80 -9.91
C TRP A 168 -1.09 -11.31 -9.66
N ARG A 169 0.11 -11.88 -9.80
CA ARG A 169 0.38 -13.30 -9.53
C ARG A 169 0.68 -13.53 -8.05
N LEU A 170 -0.36 -13.49 -7.23
CA LEU A 170 -0.26 -13.77 -5.80
C LEU A 170 -0.37 -15.27 -5.53
N ASN A 171 0.13 -15.69 -4.37
CA ASN A 171 -0.07 -17.07 -3.92
C ASN A 171 -1.55 -17.36 -3.64
N GLU A 172 -1.96 -18.61 -3.89
CA GLU A 172 -3.36 -19.07 -3.81
C GLU A 172 -4.01 -18.74 -2.46
N ARG A 173 -3.26 -18.85 -1.36
CA ARG A 173 -3.79 -18.56 -0.02
C ARG A 173 -4.19 -17.09 0.12
N LEU A 174 -3.38 -16.15 -0.36
CA LEU A 174 -3.70 -14.73 -0.31
C LEU A 174 -4.84 -14.39 -1.27
N THR A 175 -4.80 -14.91 -2.51
CA THR A 175 -5.87 -14.73 -3.49
C THR A 175 -7.21 -15.24 -2.94
N ALA A 176 -7.23 -16.41 -2.30
CA ALA A 176 -8.43 -16.96 -1.66
C ALA A 176 -9.01 -16.05 -0.57
N LYS A 177 -8.16 -15.39 0.24
CA LYS A 177 -8.64 -14.43 1.25
C LYS A 177 -9.34 -13.23 0.61
N TRP A 178 -8.84 -12.72 -0.50
CA TRP A 178 -9.46 -11.62 -1.24
C TRP A 178 -10.85 -12.00 -1.77
N PHE A 179 -10.97 -13.16 -2.41
CA PHE A 179 -12.28 -13.68 -2.86
C PHE A 179 -13.24 -13.91 -1.69
N LYS A 180 -12.75 -14.42 -0.56
CA LYS A 180 -13.56 -14.55 0.66
C LYS A 180 -14.06 -13.18 1.14
N ALA A 181 -13.17 -12.19 1.25
CA ALA A 181 -13.54 -10.86 1.68
C ALA A 181 -14.57 -10.21 0.74
N ALA A 182 -14.40 -10.35 -0.59
CA ALA A 182 -15.35 -9.84 -1.57
C ALA A 182 -16.75 -10.46 -1.41
N GLY A 183 -16.84 -11.79 -1.23
CA GLY A 183 -18.10 -12.46 -0.95
C GLY A 183 -18.72 -12.03 0.38
N CYS A 184 -17.92 -11.91 1.44
CA CYS A 184 -18.38 -11.46 2.75
C CYS A 184 -18.92 -10.02 2.73
N LEU A 185 -18.26 -9.10 2.01
CA LEU A 185 -18.65 -7.69 1.93
C LEU A 185 -20.03 -7.49 1.29
N LEU A 186 -20.41 -8.33 0.31
CA LEU A 186 -21.74 -8.31 -0.31
C LEU A 186 -22.86 -8.72 0.66
N LEU A 187 -22.53 -9.48 1.70
CA LEU A 187 -23.49 -10.06 2.64
C LEU A 187 -23.51 -9.34 3.99
N ARG A 188 -22.69 -8.29 4.16
CA ARG A 188 -22.50 -7.65 5.46
C ARG A 188 -23.75 -6.90 5.90
N ASP A 189 -24.02 -6.94 7.19
CA ASP A 189 -24.99 -6.09 7.86
C ASP A 189 -24.35 -4.76 8.33
N HIS A 190 -25.08 -4.02 9.17
CA HIS A 190 -24.61 -2.77 9.79
C HIS A 190 -23.50 -2.97 10.83
N ASP A 191 -23.34 -4.19 11.36
CA ASP A 191 -22.30 -4.59 12.32
C ASP A 191 -21.06 -5.16 11.60
N GLY A 192 -21.03 -5.13 10.26
CA GLY A 192 -19.93 -5.67 9.46
C GLY A 192 -19.92 -7.19 9.30
N GLN A 193 -20.92 -7.91 9.83
CA GLN A 193 -20.96 -9.37 9.82
C GLN A 193 -21.70 -9.91 8.60
N PRO A 194 -21.19 -10.95 7.91
CA PRO A 194 -21.92 -11.60 6.83
C PRO A 194 -23.21 -12.26 7.34
N ARG A 195 -24.37 -11.71 6.94
CA ARG A 195 -25.71 -12.23 7.27
C ARG A 195 -26.51 -12.51 5.99
N PRO A 196 -26.29 -13.66 5.32
CA PRO A 196 -27.03 -14.01 4.10
C PRO A 196 -28.55 -13.95 4.25
N SER A 197 -29.09 -14.29 5.43
CA SER A 197 -30.52 -14.25 5.71
C SER A 197 -31.15 -12.86 5.62
N ALA A 198 -30.34 -11.80 5.80
CA ALA A 198 -30.79 -10.41 5.69
C ALA A 198 -30.80 -9.90 4.24
N VAL A 199 -30.16 -10.62 3.31
CA VAL A 199 -30.12 -10.26 1.90
C VAL A 199 -31.42 -10.73 1.23
N GLY A 200 -32.13 -9.80 0.59
CA GLY A 200 -33.39 -10.05 -0.12
C GLY A 200 -33.24 -10.22 -1.63
N ASP A 201 -32.03 -10.04 -2.16
CA ASP A 201 -31.74 -10.09 -3.59
C ASP A 201 -30.94 -11.37 -3.93
N SER A 202 -31.53 -12.19 -4.81
CA SER A 202 -30.90 -13.43 -5.28
C SER A 202 -29.61 -13.16 -6.06
N ALA A 203 -29.54 -12.07 -6.85
CA ALA A 203 -28.34 -11.77 -7.64
C ALA A 203 -27.13 -11.46 -6.73
N THR A 204 -27.32 -10.69 -5.66
CA THR A 204 -26.28 -10.42 -4.65
C THR A 204 -25.82 -11.72 -3.97
N LEU A 205 -26.74 -12.63 -3.63
CA LEU A 205 -26.44 -13.92 -3.01
C LEU A 205 -25.65 -14.84 -3.96
N GLU A 206 -26.06 -14.93 -5.23
CA GLU A 206 -25.36 -15.69 -6.26
C GLU A 206 -23.96 -15.15 -6.50
N GLN A 207 -23.82 -13.83 -6.59
CA GLN A 207 -22.53 -13.18 -6.75
C GLN A 207 -21.60 -13.42 -5.55
N ALA A 208 -22.15 -13.39 -4.34
CA ALA A 208 -21.39 -13.71 -3.14
C ALA A 208 -20.96 -15.18 -3.10
N ASP A 209 -21.85 -16.14 -3.41
CA ASP A 209 -21.47 -17.55 -3.48
C ASP A 209 -20.42 -17.81 -4.56
N HIS A 210 -20.52 -17.12 -5.71
CA HIS A 210 -19.52 -17.22 -6.77
C HIS A 210 -18.12 -16.84 -6.26
N TRP A 211 -17.98 -15.71 -5.54
CA TRP A 211 -16.70 -15.33 -4.95
C TRP A 211 -16.22 -16.31 -3.88
N LEU A 212 -17.12 -16.76 -3.00
CA LEU A 212 -16.77 -17.74 -1.98
C LEU A 212 -16.36 -19.10 -2.58
N ALA A 213 -16.97 -19.52 -3.68
CA ALA A 213 -16.61 -20.73 -4.41
C ALA A 213 -15.20 -20.63 -4.99
N GLN A 214 -14.84 -19.49 -5.59
CA GLN A 214 -13.49 -19.22 -6.07
C GLN A 214 -12.47 -19.25 -4.93
N ALA A 215 -12.81 -18.68 -3.76
CA ALA A 215 -11.96 -18.73 -2.58
C ALA A 215 -11.67 -20.17 -2.12
N ASP A 216 -12.71 -21.01 -2.07
CA ASP A 216 -12.61 -22.42 -1.66
C ASP A 216 -11.77 -23.25 -2.65
N GLN A 217 -11.97 -23.02 -3.95
CA GLN A 217 -11.21 -23.69 -5.01
C GLN A 217 -9.71 -23.35 -4.93
N LEU A 218 -9.37 -22.09 -4.66
CA LEU A 218 -7.98 -21.65 -4.50
C LEU A 218 -7.36 -22.19 -3.21
N HIS A 219 -8.12 -22.22 -2.11
CA HIS A 219 -7.60 -22.70 -0.83
C HIS A 219 -8.71 -23.26 0.06
N GLY A 220 -8.97 -24.56 0.02
CA GLY A 220 -10.08 -25.18 0.79
C GLY A 220 -10.03 -25.02 2.32
N LYS A 221 -8.91 -24.56 2.88
CA LYS A 221 -8.79 -24.18 4.31
C LYS A 221 -9.15 -22.72 4.60
N VAL A 222 -9.66 -21.98 3.62
CA VAL A 222 -10.08 -20.57 3.77
C VAL A 222 -11.37 -20.42 4.61
N GLY A 223 -12.13 -21.51 4.77
CA GLY A 223 -13.25 -21.60 5.70
C GLY A 223 -14.47 -20.80 5.27
N VAL A 224 -15.02 -21.14 4.10
CA VAL A 224 -16.24 -20.49 3.53
C VAL A 224 -17.44 -21.44 3.44
N GLY A 225 -17.24 -22.75 3.61
CA GLY A 225 -18.28 -23.77 3.41
C GLY A 225 -19.59 -23.51 4.17
N THR A 226 -19.52 -23.17 5.46
CA THR A 226 -20.71 -22.84 6.28
C THR A 226 -21.46 -21.63 5.74
N LEU A 227 -20.74 -20.60 5.27
CA LEU A 227 -21.37 -19.39 4.74
C LEU A 227 -22.07 -19.67 3.40
N ARG A 228 -21.42 -20.44 2.52
CA ARG A 228 -22.00 -20.92 1.26
C ARG A 228 -23.28 -21.75 1.47
N GLN A 229 -23.27 -22.65 2.46
CA GLN A 229 -24.48 -23.40 2.84
C GLN A 229 -25.64 -22.47 3.26
N LYS A 230 -25.35 -21.42 4.06
CA LYS A 230 -26.36 -20.43 4.45
C LYS A 230 -26.90 -19.63 3.26
N ILE A 231 -26.04 -19.28 2.29
CA ILE A 231 -26.45 -18.62 1.05
C ILE A 231 -27.40 -19.54 0.25
N ALA A 232 -27.02 -20.81 0.05
CA ALA A 232 -27.86 -21.77 -0.66
C ALA A 232 -29.23 -21.97 0.01
N MET A 233 -29.28 -22.02 1.35
CA MET A 233 -30.55 -22.07 2.09
C MET A 233 -31.40 -20.83 1.83
N ARG A 234 -30.78 -19.63 1.81
CA ARG A 234 -31.49 -18.38 1.54
C ARG A 234 -32.03 -18.31 0.12
N LEU A 235 -31.24 -18.73 -0.88
CA LEU A 235 -31.66 -18.75 -2.28
C LEU A 235 -32.89 -19.65 -2.48
N ARG A 236 -32.96 -20.82 -1.85
CA ARG A 236 -34.15 -21.69 -1.89
C ARG A 236 -35.40 -21.03 -1.31
N VAL A 237 -35.24 -20.16 -0.31
CA VAL A 237 -36.35 -19.41 0.28
C VAL A 237 -36.83 -18.29 -0.67
N LEU A 238 -35.91 -17.66 -1.41
CA LEU A 238 -36.23 -16.59 -2.35
C LEU A 238 -36.78 -17.13 -3.69
N ASN A 239 -36.33 -18.32 -4.10
CA ASN A 239 -36.69 -18.98 -5.36
C ASN A 239 -37.29 -20.38 -5.08
N PRO A 240 -38.51 -20.50 -4.51
CA PRO A 240 -39.10 -21.79 -4.13
C PRO A 240 -39.52 -22.68 -5.31
N GLU A 241 -39.54 -22.15 -6.53
CA GLU A 241 -39.97 -22.84 -7.76
C GLU A 241 -38.80 -23.30 -8.66
N GLN A 242 -37.55 -23.15 -8.21
CA GLN A 242 -36.33 -23.69 -8.83
C GLN A 242 -35.71 -24.79 -7.97
#